data_AF-A0A081N0G3-F1
#
_entry.id   AF-A0A081N0G3-F1
#
_cell.length_a   1.000
_cell.length_b   1.000
_cell.length_c   1.000
_cell.angle_alpha   90.00
_cell.angle_beta   90.00
_cell.angle_gamma   90.00
#
_symmetry.space_group_name_H-M   'P 1'
#
loop_
_entity.id
_entity.type
_entity.pdbx_description
1 polymer ?
#
loop_
_entity_poly.entity_id
_entity_poly.type
_entity_poly.pdbx_seq_one_letter_code
_entity_poly.pdbx_strand_id
1 'polypeptide(L)' 'MNGSLRVKDRNTFEEGRLFQSLKTGWVKVLMDNGEVREYRPKDLIASIDTTLQKELQNVPFSTRAVKQNRP' A
#
# COMPACT_ATOMS: atom_id res chain seq x y z
N MET A 1 -14.32 1.31 7.08
CA MET A 1 -12.97 1.09 6.51
C MET A 1 -12.44 2.43 6.05
N ASN A 2 -11.44 2.98 6.74
CA ASN A 2 -10.87 4.28 6.44
C ASN A 2 -10.03 4.18 5.16
N GLY A 3 -10.56 4.68 4.05
CA GLY A 3 -9.93 4.64 2.72
C GLY A 3 -8.76 5.62 2.62
N SER A 4 -7.69 5.36 3.37
CA SER A 4 -6.50 6.22 3.43
C SER A 4 -5.38 5.76 2.49
N LEU A 5 -5.69 5.00 1.43
CA LEU A 5 -4.66 4.52 0.52
C LEU A 5 -4.18 5.68 -0.36
N ARG A 6 -2.97 6.17 -0.09
CA ARG A 6 -2.31 7.13 -0.97
C ARG A 6 -1.78 6.41 -2.19
N VAL A 7 -2.08 6.98 -3.34
CA VAL A 7 -1.67 6.47 -4.64
C VAL A 7 -1.00 7.59 -5.42
N LYS A 8 -0.09 7.21 -6.30
CA LYS A 8 0.67 8.12 -7.13
C LYS A 8 0.49 7.74 -8.59
N ASP A 9 0.16 8.71 -9.43
CA ASP A 9 0.12 8.55 -10.87
C ASP A 9 1.54 8.25 -11.38
N ARG A 10 1.69 7.16 -12.14
CA ARG A 10 2.98 6.73 -12.67
C ARG A 10 3.54 7.66 -13.76
N ASN A 11 2.69 8.38 -14.48
CA ASN A 11 3.08 9.23 -15.59
C ASN A 11 3.38 10.66 -15.14
N THR A 12 2.48 11.24 -14.34
CA THR A 12 2.61 12.64 -13.89
C THR A 12 3.30 12.77 -12.54
N PHE A 13 3.47 11.67 -11.81
CA PHE A 13 3.96 11.66 -10.42
C PHE A 13 3.08 12.48 -9.47
N GLU A 14 1.85 12.81 -9.86
CA GLU A 14 0.89 13.47 -8.98
C GLU A 14 0.36 12.47 -7.95
N GLU A 15 0.11 12.96 -6.74
CA GLU A 15 -0.38 12.15 -5.62
C GLU A 15 -1.86 12.39 -5.38
N GLY A 16 -2.52 11.38 -4.83
CA GLY A 16 -3.92 11.44 -4.45
C GLY A 16 -4.31 10.31 -3.52
N ARG A 17 -5.59 10.25 -3.22
CA ARG A 17 -6.21 9.23 -2.37
C ARG A 17 -7.21 8.42 -3.16
N LEU A 18 -7.13 7.10 -3.02
CA LEU A 18 -8.11 6.21 -3.63
C LEU A 18 -9.47 6.44 -2.97
N PHE A 19 -10.43 6.90 -3.77
CA PHE A 19 -11.75 7.32 -3.32
C PHE A 19 -12.78 6.22 -3.51
N GLN A 20 -12.80 5.55 -4.67
CA GLN A 20 -13.80 4.53 -4.99
C GLN A 20 -13.29 3.54 -6.05
N SER A 21 -13.58 2.26 -5.89
CA SER A 21 -13.41 1.27 -6.96
C SER A 21 -14.67 1.14 -7.80
N LEU A 22 -14.52 1.03 -9.12
CA LEU A 22 -15.61 0.86 -10.08
C LEU A 22 -15.73 -0.62 -10.47
N LYS A 23 -16.95 -1.06 -10.78
CA LYS A 23 -17.23 -2.44 -11.23
C LYS A 23 -16.52 -2.83 -12.54
N THR A 24 -16.05 -1.83 -13.28
CA THR A 24 -15.30 -1.97 -14.54
C THR A 24 -13.82 -2.28 -14.34
N GLY A 25 -13.33 -2.36 -13.09
CA GLY A 25 -11.92 -2.56 -12.78
C GLY A 25 -11.08 -1.27 -12.78
N TRP A 26 -11.73 -0.12 -12.95
CA TRP A 26 -11.14 1.21 -12.78
C TRP A 26 -11.27 1.69 -11.33
N VAL A 27 -10.47 2.68 -10.96
CA VAL A 27 -10.52 3.30 -9.64
C VAL A 27 -10.57 4.82 -9.77
N LYS A 28 -11.38 5.46 -8.94
CA LYS A 28 -11.42 6.92 -8.78
C LYS A 28 -10.43 7.33 -7.71
N VAL A 29 -9.59 8.29 -8.06
CA VAL A 29 -8.60 8.90 -7.19
C VAL A 29 -8.95 10.37 -7.03
N LEU A 30 -9.06 10.83 -5.79
CA LEU A 30 -9.11 12.24 -5.45
C LEU A 30 -7.66 12.74 -5.36
N MET A 31 -7.23 13.46 -6.38
CA MET A 31 -5.91 14.03 -6.49
C MET A 31 -5.73 15.17 -5.47
N ASP A 32 -4.48 15.43 -5.06
CA ASP A 32 -4.18 16.47 -4.07
C ASP A 32 -4.47 17.90 -4.59
N ASN A 33 -4.59 18.07 -5.90
CA ASN A 33 -5.06 19.31 -6.54
C ASN A 33 -6.59 19.53 -6.41
N GLY A 34 -7.33 18.57 -5.84
CA GLY A 34 -8.79 18.61 -5.66
C GLY A 34 -9.60 17.98 -6.80
N GLU A 35 -8.96 17.55 -7.88
CA GLU A 35 -9.64 16.88 -9.00
C GLU A 35 -9.89 15.40 -8.71
N VAL A 36 -10.99 14.86 -9.25
CA VAL A 36 -11.25 13.41 -9.23
C VAL A 36 -10.98 12.83 -10.60
N ARG A 37 -10.07 11.87 -10.67
CA ARG A 37 -9.66 11.22 -11.92
C ARG A 37 -9.83 9.71 -11.85
N GLU A 38 -10.09 9.09 -13.00
CA GLU A 38 -10.24 7.64 -13.14
C GLU A 38 -8.96 7.02 -13.70
N TYR A 39 -8.48 5.99 -13.00
CA TYR A 39 -7.24 5.31 -13.33
C TYR A 39 -7.44 3.80 -13.44
N ARG A 40 -6.60 3.14 -14.24
CA ARG A 40 -6.42 1.69 -14.10
C ARG A 40 -5.44 1.43 -12.95
N PRO A 41 -5.65 0.37 -12.15
CA PRO A 41 -4.75 0.06 -11.03
C PRO A 41 -3.27 -0.07 -11.42
N LYS A 42 -2.96 -0.53 -12.64
CA LYS A 42 -1.59 -0.69 -13.14
C LYS A 42 -0.85 0.64 -13.40
N ASP A 43 -1.61 1.72 -13.54
CA ASP A 43 -1.10 3.07 -13.82
C ASP A 43 -0.88 3.86 -12.52
N LEU A 44 -1.23 3.27 -11.38
CA LEU A 44 -1.05 3.82 -10.04
C LEU A 44 0.03 3.06 -9.27
N ILE A 45 0.85 3.80 -8.54
CA ILE A 45 1.82 3.28 -7.58
C ILE A 45 1.21 3.48 -6.19
N ALA A 46 0.98 2.38 -5.46
CA ALA A 46 0.53 2.46 -4.09
C ALA A 46 1.69 2.94 -3.19
N SER A 47 1.49 4.06 -2.51
CA SER A 47 2.42 4.52 -1.49
C SER A 47 2.04 3.84 -0.18
N ILE A 48 2.83 2.85 0.24
CA ILE A 48 2.70 2.27 1.57
C ILE A 48 3.36 3.26 2.54
N ASP A 49 2.59 3.82 3.47
CA ASP A 49 3.15 4.61 4.57
C ASP A 49 4.13 3.72 5.35
N THR A 50 5.42 4.05 5.20
CA THR A 50 6.56 3.29 5.74
C THR A 50 6.58 3.27 7.28
N THR A 51 5.69 4.03 7.94
CA THR A 51 5.49 3.99 9.40
C THR A 51 5.08 2.61 9.90
N LEU A 52 4.36 1.80 9.12
CA LEU A 52 4.05 0.41 9.46
C LEU A 52 5.24 -0.55 9.25
N GLN A 53 6.20 -0.21 8.39
CA GLN A 53 7.40 -1.05 8.23
C GLN A 53 8.35 -0.93 9.42
N LYS A 54 8.27 0.17 10.19
CA LYS A 54 9.11 0.35 11.39
C LYS A 54 8.69 -0.57 12.55
N GLU A 55 7.42 -0.97 12.63
CA GLU A 55 6.97 -1.96 13.63
C GLU A 55 7.30 -3.40 13.24
N LEU A 56 7.38 -3.73 11.94
CA LEU A 56 7.69 -5.08 11.47
C LEU A 56 9.19 -5.45 11.55
N GLN A 57 10.07 -4.49 11.82
CA GLN A 57 11.51 -4.76 12.04
C GLN A 57 11.86 -5.07 13.51
N ASN A 58 10.91 -4.92 14.44
CA ASN A 58 11.13 -5.15 15.87
C ASN A 58 10.67 -6.53 16.37
N VAL A 59 10.37 -7.49 15.48
CA VAL A 59 10.20 -8.88 15.92
C VAL A 59 11.58 -9.51 16.17
N PRO A 60 11.99 -9.76 17.42
CA PRO A 60 13.20 -10.54 17.65
C PRO A 60 12.96 -11.95 17.11
N PHE A 61 13.75 -12.36 16.12
CA PHE A 61 13.85 -13.76 15.72
C PHE A 61 14.30 -14.56 16.95
N SER A 62 13.36 -15.17 17.67
CA SER A 62 13.67 -16.10 18.74
C SER A 62 14.16 -17.39 18.10
N THR A 63 15.48 -17.54 18.02
CA THR A 63 16.14 -18.77 17.56
C THR A 63 15.85 -19.88 18.57
N ARG A 64 14.77 -20.63 18.38
CA ARG A 64 14.55 -21.89 19.10
C ARG A 64 15.62 -22.87 18.63
N ALA A 65 16.66 -23.04 19.45
CA ALA A 65 17.68 -24.07 19.31
C ALA A 65 17.01 -25.45 19.29
N VAL A 66 17.10 -26.13 18.15
CA VAL A 66 16.66 -27.52 18.00
C VAL A 66 17.74 -28.40 18.64
N LYS A 67 17.58 -28.80 19.91
CA LYS A 67 18.36 -29.89 20.49
C LYS A 67 17.90 -31.19 19.83
N GLN A 68 18.64 -31.61 18.82
CA GLN A 68 18.50 -32.90 18.16
C GLN A 68 18.97 -33.99 19.13
N ASN A 69 18.02 -34.62 19.83
CA ASN A 69 18.26 -35.79 20.68
C ASN A 69 18.25 -37.02 19.77
N ARG A 70 19.42 -37.60 19.46
CA ARG A 70 19.48 -38.93 18.83
C ARG A 70 19.47 -40.02 19.92
N PRO A 71 18.85 -41.18 19.63
CA PRO A 71 18.85 -42.35 20.50
C PRO A 71 20.23 -43.01 20.60
#